data_AF-A0A1G3LYM9-F1
#
_entry.id   AF-A0A1G3LYM9-F1
#
_cell.length_a   1.000
_cell.length_b   1.000
_cell.length_c   1.000
_cell.angle_alpha   90.00
_cell.angle_beta   90.00
_cell.angle_gamma   90.00
#
_symmetry.space_group_name_H-M   'P 1'
#
loop_
_entity.id
_entity.type
_entity.pdbx_description
1 polymer ?
#
loop_
_entity_poly.entity_id
_entity_poly.type
_entity_poly.pdbx_seq_one_letter_code
_entity_poly.pdbx_strand_id
1 'polypeptide(L)'
;MGASVKPPMILSDEEITIVLNGDRRDVDRLILTALNRLAVSFEGQLNVLDDHRSKEEEFLQDLARIGGVDSVFKRAAFVDNQMSEEAKKLAEKRNAMIDSLIDRNIKRAQMMEKVSTGTALWAVIAFLGFCAVIFKDGLVAAARSWLSSGAPHP
;
A
#
# COMPACT_ATOMS: atom_id res chain seq x y z
N MET A 1 17.85 11.75 -21.82
CA MET A 1 18.68 12.91 -22.21
C MET A 1 17.73 13.97 -22.76
N GLY A 2 17.62 15.12 -22.10
CA GLY A 2 16.63 16.15 -22.43
C GLY A 2 16.95 16.81 -23.77
N ALA A 3 15.94 16.93 -24.64
CA ALA A 3 16.06 17.72 -25.85
C ALA A 3 16.40 19.17 -25.46
N SER A 4 17.61 19.61 -25.81
CA SER A 4 18.03 21.00 -25.64
C SER A 4 17.20 21.85 -26.59
N VAL A 5 16.15 22.48 -26.05
CA VAL A 5 15.34 23.46 -26.78
C VAL A 5 16.26 24.65 -27.06
N LYS A 6 16.74 24.76 -28.30
CA LYS A 6 17.48 25.95 -28.74
C LYS A 6 16.56 27.17 -28.56
N PRO A 7 17.02 28.24 -27.91
CA PRO A 7 16.22 29.44 -27.73
C PRO A 7 15.80 30.02 -29.08
N PRO A 8 14.63 30.68 -29.16
CA PRO A 8 14.17 31.32 -30.39
C PRO A 8 15.23 32.33 -30.87
N MET A 9 15.53 32.27 -32.16
CA MET A 9 16.59 33.07 -32.76
C MET A 9 16.15 34.53 -32.88
N ILE A 10 16.82 35.40 -32.13
CA ILE A 10 16.68 36.86 -32.21
C ILE A 10 17.84 37.34 -33.07
N LEU A 11 17.57 38.14 -34.10
CA LEU A 11 18.60 38.77 -34.93
C LEU A 11 19.51 39.64 -34.04
N SER A 12 20.81 39.66 -34.31
CA SER A 12 21.70 40.59 -33.59
C SER A 12 21.41 42.04 -33.98
N ASP A 13 21.79 42.99 -33.12
CA ASP A 13 21.58 44.41 -33.39
C ASP A 13 22.25 44.85 -34.71
N GLU A 14 23.39 44.25 -35.09
CA GLU A 14 24.01 44.43 -36.42
C GLU A 14 23.16 43.84 -37.57
N GLU A 15 22.59 42.64 -37.41
CA GLU A 15 21.74 42.02 -38.44
C GLU A 15 20.45 42.84 -38.64
N ILE A 16 19.89 43.42 -37.57
CA ILE A 16 18.72 44.30 -37.61
C ILE A 16 19.05 45.60 -38.36
N THR A 17 20.20 46.21 -38.10
CA THR A 17 20.61 47.44 -38.78
C THR A 17 20.90 47.22 -40.26
N ILE A 18 21.46 46.07 -40.64
CA ILE A 18 21.64 45.70 -42.06
C ILE A 18 20.29 45.65 -42.79
N VAL A 19 19.27 45.04 -42.17
CA VAL A 19 17.91 44.95 -42.75
C VAL A 19 17.27 46.33 -42.85
N LEU A 20 17.43 47.19 -41.83
CA LEU A 20 16.86 48.53 -41.79
C LEU A 20 17.53 49.51 -42.77
N ASN A 21 18.85 49.41 -42.95
CA ASN A 21 19.61 50.28 -43.86
C ASN A 21 19.41 49.90 -45.34
N GLY A 22 18.99 48.67 -45.63
CA GLY A 22 18.52 48.26 -46.95
C GLY A 22 19.60 48.21 -48.04
N ASP A 23 20.89 48.17 -47.68
CA ASP A 23 21.96 47.98 -48.66
C ASP A 23 21.88 46.54 -49.21
N ARG A 24 21.59 46.45 -50.51
CA ARG A 24 21.31 45.19 -51.19
C ARG A 24 22.43 44.16 -51.03
N ARG A 25 23.69 44.60 -50.99
CA ARG A 25 24.83 43.67 -50.86
C ARG A 25 24.91 43.01 -49.49
N ASP A 26 24.58 43.76 -48.45
CA ASP A 26 24.66 43.26 -47.07
C ASP A 26 23.42 42.41 -46.74
N VAL A 27 22.26 42.77 -47.29
CA VAL A 27 21.05 41.94 -47.22
C VAL A 27 21.26 40.58 -47.90
N ASP A 28 21.86 40.54 -49.09
CA ASP A 28 22.17 39.27 -49.78
C ASP A 28 23.14 38.39 -48.97
N ARG A 29 24.16 38.99 -48.35
CA ARG A 29 25.09 38.26 -47.46
C ARG A 29 24.40 37.70 -46.23
N LEU A 30 23.49 38.48 -45.64
CA LEU A 30 22.70 38.04 -44.49
C LEU A 30 21.78 36.86 -44.86
N ILE A 31 21.12 36.93 -46.02
CA ILE A 31 20.27 35.84 -46.54
C ILE A 31 21.09 34.56 -46.77
N LEU A 32 22.24 34.65 -47.43
CA LEU A 32 23.11 33.49 -47.68
C LEU A 32 23.60 32.87 -46.37
N THR A 33 23.94 33.70 -45.38
CA THR A 33 24.34 33.22 -44.04
C THR A 33 23.19 32.52 -43.33
N ALA A 34 21.98 33.08 -43.41
CA ALA A 34 20.78 32.46 -42.84
C ALA A 34 20.45 31.12 -43.52
N LEU A 35 20.54 31.04 -44.85
CA LEU A 35 20.33 29.81 -45.62
C LEU A 35 21.34 28.72 -45.27
N ASN A 36 22.63 29.06 -45.17
CA ASN A 36 23.66 28.10 -44.75
C ASN A 36 23.41 27.61 -43.31
N ARG A 37 23.01 28.49 -42.39
CA ARG A 37 22.67 28.10 -41.01
C ARG A 37 21.44 27.17 -40.97
N LEU A 38 20.42 27.44 -41.78
CA LEU A 38 19.26 26.56 -41.92
C LEU A 38 19.66 25.20 -42.46
N ALA A 39 20.46 25.13 -43.53
CA ALA A 39 20.93 23.88 -44.11
C ALA A 39 21.64 22.99 -43.07
N VAL A 40 22.57 23.56 -42.29
CA VAL A 40 23.26 22.85 -41.20
C VAL A 40 22.29 22.36 -40.12
N SER A 41 21.26 23.15 -39.79
CA SER A 41 20.26 22.73 -38.81
C SER A 41 19.39 21.57 -39.29
N PHE A 42 19.01 21.58 -40.58
CA PHE A 42 18.25 20.49 -41.20
C PHE A 42 19.07 19.21 -41.28
N GLU A 43 20.35 19.30 -41.64
CA GLU A 43 21.26 18.16 -41.68
C GLU A 43 21.44 17.54 -40.28
N GLY A 44 21.55 18.37 -39.24
CA GLY A 44 21.57 17.90 -37.86
C GLY A 44 20.29 17.17 -37.44
N GLN A 45 19.12 17.65 -37.86
CA GLN A 45 17.84 16.99 -37.58
C GLN A 45 17.68 15.66 -38.35
N LEU A 46 18.12 15.62 -39.61
CA LEU A 46 18.14 14.42 -40.43
C LEU A 46 18.99 13.32 -39.80
N ASN A 47 20.19 13.65 -39.31
CA ASN A 47 21.07 12.70 -38.64
C ASN A 47 20.45 12.13 -37.34
N VAL A 48 19.75 12.95 -36.57
CA VAL A 48 19.05 12.51 -35.36
C VAL A 48 17.90 11.56 -35.73
N LEU A 49 17.13 11.88 -36.77
CA LEU A 49 16.05 11.02 -37.26
C LEU A 49 16.59 9.66 -37.74
N ASP A 50 17.73 9.64 -38.41
CA ASP A 50 18.35 8.41 -38.90
C ASP A 50 18.87 7.53 -37.74
N ASP A 51 19.44 8.13 -36.69
CA ASP A 51 19.81 7.41 -35.46
C ASP A 51 18.59 6.83 -34.73
N HIS A 52 17.49 7.60 -34.65
CA HIS A 52 16.22 7.09 -34.09
C HIS A 52 15.65 5.93 -34.90
N ARG A 53 15.69 6.03 -36.23
CA ARG A 53 15.25 4.97 -37.13
C ARG A 53 16.09 3.70 -36.97
N SER A 54 17.41 3.82 -36.92
CA SER A 54 18.30 2.67 -36.74
C SER A 54 18.02 1.94 -35.42
N LYS A 55 17.77 2.68 -34.34
CA LYS A 55 17.40 2.10 -33.03
C LYS A 55 16.03 1.42 -33.06
N GLU A 56 15.08 1.98 -33.80
CA GLU A 56 13.76 1.37 -33.96
C GLU A 56 13.84 0.04 -34.74
N GLU A 57 14.66 -0.01 -35.79
CA GLU A 57 14.91 -1.25 -36.55
C GLU A 57 15.59 -2.33 -35.70
N GLU A 58 16.57 -1.96 -34.87
CA GLU A 58 17.21 -2.87 -33.90
C GLU A 58 16.18 -3.40 -32.88
N PHE A 59 15.35 -2.52 -32.32
CA PHE A 59 14.31 -2.90 -31.38
C PHE A 59 13.27 -3.85 -31.99
N LEU A 60 12.89 -3.63 -33.26
CA LEU A 60 11.99 -4.52 -33.98
C LEU A 60 12.61 -5.88 -34.25
N GLN A 61 13.91 -5.96 -34.55
CA GLN A 61 14.62 -7.24 -34.66
C GLN A 61 14.66 -7.99 -33.33
N ASP A 62 14.92 -7.31 -32.22
CA ASP A 62 14.93 -7.91 -30.89
C ASP A 62 13.53 -8.40 -30.50
N LEU A 63 12.49 -7.61 -30.77
CA LEU A 63 11.10 -8.02 -30.61
C LEU A 63 10.79 -9.27 -31.41
N ALA A 64 11.21 -9.34 -32.68
CA ALA A 64 11.02 -10.51 -33.53
C ALA A 64 11.75 -11.74 -32.96
N ARG A 65 12.99 -11.58 -32.50
CA ARG A 65 13.81 -12.65 -31.89
C ARG A 65 13.16 -13.23 -30.63
N ILE A 66 12.50 -12.40 -29.85
CA ILE A 66 11.82 -12.79 -28.61
C ILE A 66 10.48 -13.51 -28.89
N GLY A 67 10.02 -13.52 -30.15
CA GLY A 67 8.76 -14.16 -30.59
C GLY A 67 7.66 -13.16 -30.93
N GLY A 68 8.01 -11.89 -31.11
CA GLY A 68 7.10 -10.80 -31.42
C GLY A 68 6.35 -10.28 -30.20
N VAL A 69 5.57 -9.22 -30.43
CA VAL A 69 4.74 -8.54 -29.42
C VAL A 69 3.76 -9.52 -28.75
N ASP A 70 3.20 -10.47 -29.49
CA ASP A 70 2.29 -11.50 -28.96
C ASP A 70 2.94 -12.39 -27.89
N SER A 71 4.23 -12.71 -28.04
CA SER A 71 4.96 -13.51 -27.06
C SER A 71 5.19 -12.76 -25.75
N VAL A 72 5.31 -11.43 -25.82
CA VAL A 72 5.46 -10.56 -24.65
C VAL A 72 4.13 -10.48 -23.90
N PHE A 73 3.02 -10.28 -24.63
CA PHE A 73 1.68 -10.28 -24.04
C PHE A 73 1.33 -11.61 -23.38
N LYS A 74 1.64 -12.75 -24.03
CA LYS A 74 1.41 -14.08 -23.44
C LYS A 74 2.22 -14.29 -22.15
N ARG A 75 3.47 -13.81 -22.11
CA ARG A 75 4.31 -13.86 -20.90
C ARG A 75 3.77 -12.95 -19.80
N ALA A 76 3.35 -11.73 -20.14
CA ALA A 76 2.74 -10.82 -19.18
C ALA A 76 1.48 -11.44 -18.55
N ALA A 77 0.57 -11.99 -19.38
CA ALA A 77 -0.63 -12.67 -18.91
C ALA A 77 -0.30 -13.88 -18.01
N PHE A 78 0.76 -14.63 -18.33
CA PHE A 78 1.21 -15.74 -17.49
C PHE A 78 1.73 -15.28 -16.13
N VAL A 79 2.54 -14.22 -16.10
CA VAL A 79 3.06 -13.63 -14.85
C VAL A 79 1.91 -13.07 -14.00
N ASP A 80 0.96 -12.37 -14.62
CA ASP A 80 -0.23 -11.85 -13.91
C ASP A 80 -1.06 -12.98 -13.29
N ASN A 81 -1.23 -14.09 -14.01
CA ASN A 81 -1.90 -15.27 -13.47
C ASN A 81 -1.14 -15.88 -12.28
N GLN A 82 0.19 -15.93 -12.32
CA GLN A 82 0.99 -16.40 -11.17
C GLN A 82 0.86 -15.48 -9.97
N MET A 83 0.95 -14.17 -10.17
CA MET A 83 0.80 -13.17 -9.10
C MET A 83 -0.59 -13.25 -8.46
N SER A 84 -1.63 -13.46 -9.24
CA SER A 84 -3.00 -13.66 -8.76
C SER A 84 -3.13 -14.92 -7.89
N GLU A 85 -2.55 -16.03 -8.31
CA GLU A 85 -2.57 -17.28 -7.55
C GLU A 85 -1.76 -17.18 -6.23
N GLU A 86 -0.62 -16.50 -6.24
CA GLU A 86 0.13 -16.24 -5.02
C GLU A 86 -0.62 -15.32 -4.04
N ALA A 87 -1.29 -14.29 -4.56
CA ALA A 87 -2.13 -13.40 -3.77
C ALA A 87 -3.29 -14.15 -3.10
N LYS A 88 -3.95 -15.08 -3.80
CA LYS A 88 -4.99 -15.96 -3.21
C LYS A 88 -4.43 -16.82 -2.09
N LYS A 89 -3.30 -17.50 -2.31
CA LYS A 89 -2.65 -18.34 -1.28
C LYS A 89 -2.27 -17.53 -0.04
N LEU A 90 -1.80 -16.30 -0.23
CA LEU A 90 -1.47 -15.41 0.88
C LEU A 90 -2.72 -14.99 1.66
N ALA A 91 -3.82 -14.70 0.95
CA ALA A 91 -5.10 -14.38 1.56
C ALA A 91 -5.66 -15.55 2.38
N GLU A 92 -5.59 -16.78 1.85
CA GLU A 92 -6.00 -18.00 2.57
C GLU A 92 -5.18 -18.21 3.85
N LYS A 93 -3.85 -18.07 3.77
CA LYS A 93 -2.97 -18.17 4.95
C LYS A 93 -3.30 -17.11 6.00
N ARG A 94 -3.56 -15.87 5.56
CA ARG A 94 -3.94 -14.78 6.45
C ARG A 94 -5.26 -15.07 7.16
N ASN A 95 -6.26 -15.55 6.43
CA ASN A 95 -7.57 -15.90 7.01
C ASN A 95 -7.43 -17.03 8.03
N ALA A 96 -6.71 -18.11 7.70
CA ALA A 96 -6.45 -19.20 8.65
C ALA A 96 -5.70 -18.73 9.91
N MET A 97 -4.76 -17.79 9.76
CA MET A 97 -4.07 -17.20 10.90
C MET A 97 -5.04 -16.38 11.78
N ILE A 98 -5.89 -15.56 11.17
CA ILE A 98 -6.92 -14.76 11.88
C ILE A 98 -7.86 -15.69 12.64
N ASP A 99 -8.36 -16.75 12.01
CA ASP A 99 -9.24 -17.73 12.65
C ASP A 99 -8.56 -18.41 13.84
N SER A 100 -7.27 -18.75 13.73
CA SER A 100 -6.49 -19.30 14.84
C SER A 100 -6.32 -18.33 16.02
N LEU A 101 -6.32 -17.02 15.75
CA LEU A 101 -6.21 -15.98 16.78
C LEU A 101 -7.58 -15.77 17.45
N ILE A 102 -8.64 -15.74 16.67
CA ILE A 102 -10.01 -15.66 17.17
C ILE A 102 -10.31 -16.86 18.07
N ASP A 103 -10.02 -18.09 17.63
CA ASP A 103 -10.23 -19.30 18.42
C ASP A 103 -9.43 -19.28 19.74
N ARG A 104 -8.16 -18.84 19.70
CA ARG A 104 -7.35 -18.67 20.91
C ARG A 104 -7.94 -17.64 21.87
N ASN A 105 -8.47 -16.53 21.35
CA ASN A 105 -9.09 -15.49 22.17
C ASN A 105 -10.41 -15.97 22.79
N ILE A 106 -11.24 -16.70 22.04
CA ILE A 106 -12.46 -17.33 22.54
C ILE A 106 -12.13 -18.33 23.65
N LYS A 107 -11.13 -19.20 23.45
CA LYS A 107 -10.68 -20.15 24.48
C LYS A 107 -10.19 -19.45 25.75
N ARG A 108 -9.45 -18.35 25.62
CA ARG A 108 -9.03 -17.53 26.77
C ARG A 108 -10.21 -16.91 27.50
N ALA A 109 -11.18 -16.37 26.77
CA ALA A 109 -12.39 -15.80 27.37
C ALA A 109 -13.20 -16.87 28.13
N GLN A 110 -13.41 -18.05 27.55
CA GLN A 110 -14.08 -19.16 28.20
C GLN A 110 -13.33 -19.66 29.46
N MET A 111 -12.00 -19.69 29.44
CA MET A 111 -11.22 -20.01 30.65
C MET A 111 -11.39 -18.94 31.73
N MET A 112 -11.36 -17.65 31.38
CA MET A 112 -11.59 -16.57 32.34
C MET A 112 -13.00 -16.64 32.96
N GLU A 113 -14.02 -16.96 32.17
CA GLU A 113 -15.39 -17.15 32.65
C GLU A 113 -15.50 -18.32 33.64
N LYS A 114 -14.84 -19.45 33.35
CA LYS A 114 -14.79 -20.60 34.27
C LYS A 114 -14.05 -20.28 35.57
N VAL A 115 -12.97 -19.50 35.49
CA VAL A 115 -12.21 -19.07 36.67
C VAL A 115 -13.01 -18.05 37.50
N SER A 116 -13.70 -17.10 36.86
CA SER A 116 -14.51 -16.10 37.56
C SER A 116 -15.73 -16.74 38.26
N THR A 117 -16.40 -17.69 37.60
CA THR A 117 -17.52 -18.43 38.20
C THR A 117 -17.04 -19.32 39.36
N GLY A 118 -15.91 -20.01 39.21
CA GLY A 118 -15.31 -20.80 40.28
C GLY A 118 -14.91 -19.97 41.49
N THR A 119 -14.26 -18.81 41.27
CA THR A 119 -13.85 -17.90 42.35
C THR A 119 -15.04 -17.24 43.04
N ALA A 120 -16.08 -16.85 42.29
CA ALA A 120 -17.32 -16.32 42.85
C ALA A 120 -18.02 -17.36 43.73
N LEU A 121 -18.07 -18.63 43.32
CA LEU A 121 -18.67 -19.70 44.11
C LEU A 121 -17.94 -19.90 45.45
N TRP A 122 -16.60 -19.95 45.44
CA TRP A 122 -15.81 -20.04 46.66
C TRP A 122 -15.98 -18.81 47.57
N ALA A 123 -16.09 -17.61 46.99
CA ALA A 123 -16.35 -16.39 47.74
C ALA A 123 -17.73 -16.44 48.44
N VAL A 124 -18.76 -16.94 47.76
CA VAL A 124 -20.10 -17.14 48.36
C VAL A 124 -20.05 -18.16 49.51
N ILE A 125 -19.36 -19.29 49.32
CA ILE A 125 -19.20 -20.31 50.37
C ILE A 125 -18.48 -19.73 51.59
N ALA A 126 -17.38 -19.00 51.38
CA ALA A 126 -16.62 -18.36 52.45
C ALA A 126 -17.47 -17.31 53.19
N PHE A 127 -18.25 -16.50 52.47
CA PHE A 127 -19.15 -15.52 53.06
C PHE A 127 -20.23 -16.17 53.93
N LEU A 128 -20.87 -17.24 53.45
CA LEU A 128 -21.86 -17.99 54.22
C LEU A 128 -21.24 -18.63 55.47
N GLY A 129 -20.04 -19.19 55.36
CA GLY A 129 -19.29 -19.72 56.51
C GLY A 129 -18.96 -18.64 57.54
N PHE A 130 -18.57 -17.45 57.09
CA PHE A 130 -18.31 -16.30 57.96
C PHE A 130 -19.58 -15.83 58.69
N CYS A 131 -20.70 -15.69 57.97
CA CYS A 131 -21.99 -15.38 58.58
C CYS A 131 -22.39 -16.42 59.62
N ALA A 132 -22.22 -17.71 59.33
CA ALA A 132 -22.53 -18.77 60.27
C ALA A 132 -21.70 -18.67 61.56
N VAL A 133 -20.44 -18.27 61.49
CA VAL A 133 -19.58 -18.06 62.67
C VAL A 133 -20.02 -16.82 63.47
N ILE A 134 -20.24 -15.68 62.82
CA ILE A 134 -20.68 -14.44 63.49
C ILE A 134 -22.02 -14.63 64.20
N PHE A 135 -22.98 -15.24 63.50
CA PHE A 135 -24.32 -15.40 64.02
C PHE A 135 -24.46 -16.66 64.89
N LYS A 136 -23.46 -17.53 64.99
CA LYS A 136 -23.51 -18.76 65.79
C LYS A 136 -24.02 -18.50 67.21
N ASP A 137 -23.45 -17.50 67.88
CA ASP A 137 -23.79 -17.23 69.28
C ASP A 137 -25.20 -16.64 69.41
N GLY A 138 -25.61 -15.78 68.48
CA GLY A 138 -26.98 -15.25 68.42
C GLY A 138 -28.02 -16.33 68.09
N LEU A 139 -27.70 -17.27 67.19
CA LEU A 139 -28.57 -18.36 66.76
C LEU A 139 -28.67 -19.43 67.86
N VAL A 140 -27.58 -19.75 68.56
CA VAL A 140 -27.58 -20.65 69.72
C VAL A 140 -28.33 -20.03 70.89
N ALA A 141 -28.18 -18.72 71.13
CA ALA A 141 -28.95 -18.00 72.15
C ALA A 141 -30.45 -17.99 71.81
N ALA A 142 -30.81 -17.69 70.56
CA ALA A 142 -32.19 -17.73 70.09
C ALA A 142 -32.78 -19.15 70.18
N ALA A 143 -32.05 -20.18 69.74
CA ALA A 143 -32.48 -21.57 69.83
C ALA A 143 -32.65 -22.05 71.27
N ARG A 144 -31.74 -21.68 72.19
CA ARG A 144 -31.91 -21.96 73.63
C ARG A 144 -33.13 -21.25 74.21
N SER A 145 -33.33 -19.99 73.86
CA SER A 145 -34.50 -19.23 74.32
C SER A 145 -35.81 -19.86 73.81
N TRP A 146 -35.82 -20.31 72.56
CA TRP A 146 -36.98 -20.96 71.93
C TRP A 146 -37.27 -22.33 72.55
N LEU A 147 -36.23 -23.16 72.77
CA LEU A 147 -36.31 -24.42 73.52
C LEU A 147 -36.78 -24.22 74.97
N SER A 148 -36.35 -23.13 75.62
CA SER A 148 -36.81 -22.80 76.98
C SER A 148 -38.23 -22.24 77.02
N SER A 149 -38.73 -21.65 75.92
CA SER A 149 -40.12 -21.20 75.78
C SER A 149 -41.07 -22.28 75.26
N GLY A 150 -40.53 -23.45 74.88
CA GLY A 150 -41.26 -24.58 74.31
C GLY A 150 -41.50 -25.72 75.31
N ALA A 151 -42.11 -25.42 76.45
CA ALA A 151 -42.84 -26.42 77.24
C ALA A 151 -44.22 -25.85 77.61
N PRO A 152 -45.27 -26.10 76.81
CA PRO A 152 -46.63 -26.00 77.33
C PRO A 152 -46.82 -27.20 78.26
N HIS A 153 -46.66 -26.99 79.56
CA HIS A 153 -47.21 -27.92 80.54
C HIS A 153 -48.71 -27.61 80.73
N PRO A 154 -49.57 -28.66 80.80
CA PRO A 154 -51.02 -28.56 80.91
C PRO A 154 -51.51 -27.91 82.21
#